data_AF-A0A7C8HTN9-F1
#
_entry.id   AF-A0A7C8HTN9-F1
#
_cell.length_a   1.000
_cell.length_b   1.000
_cell.length_c   1.000
_cell.angle_alpha   90.00
_cell.angle_beta   90.00
_cell.angle_gamma   90.00
#
_symmetry.space_group_name_H-M   'P 1'
#
loop_
_entity.id
_entity.type
_entity.pdbx_description
1 polymer ?
#
loop_
_entity_poly.entity_id
_entity_poly.type
_entity_poly.pdbx_seq_one_letter_code
_entity_poly.pdbx_strand_id
1 'polypeptide(L)' 'MDSTLAVMGSLNLVEFETVHAGPYTFIGRGAGGPEAAAGILSDIINISLLKF' A
#
# COMPACT_ATOMS: atom_id res chain seq x y z
N MET A 1 20.44 8.94 -7.19
CA MET A 1 19.16 9.41 -6.61
C MET A 1 17.98 9.10 -7.54
N ASP A 2 18.12 8.20 -8.52
CA ASP A 2 17.10 7.96 -9.56
C ASP A 2 16.38 6.61 -9.44
N SER A 3 16.42 5.98 -8.27
CA SER A 3 15.64 4.76 -8.03
C SER A 3 14.28 5.11 -7.47
N THR A 4 13.22 4.51 -8.03
CA THR A 4 11.85 4.60 -7.52
C THR A 4 11.76 4.23 -6.03
N LEU A 5 12.68 3.39 -5.53
CA LEU A 5 12.75 2.97 -4.12
C LEU A 5 13.38 3.99 -3.17
N ALA A 6 13.96 5.08 -3.69
CA ALA A 6 14.59 6.12 -2.87
C ALA A 6 13.56 7.07 -2.24
N VAL A 7 12.59 6.51 -1.49
CA VAL A 7 11.55 7.27 -0.80
C VAL A 7 12.05 7.85 0.53
N MET A 8 11.49 9.00 0.92
CA MET A 8 11.94 9.79 2.05
C MET A 8 10.89 9.85 3.18
N GLY A 9 11.32 10.13 4.40
CA GLY A 9 10.42 10.31 5.55
C GLY A 9 9.73 9.01 5.96
N SER A 10 8.41 9.06 6.23
CA SER A 10 7.59 7.91 6.62
C SER A 10 6.85 7.25 5.44
N LEU A 11 7.31 7.51 4.22
CA LEU A 11 6.77 6.89 3.01
C LEU A 11 7.33 5.47 2.86
N ASN A 12 6.43 4.55 2.55
CA ASN A 12 6.75 3.21 2.11
C ASN A 12 6.41 3.10 0.62
N LEU A 13 7.14 2.22 -0.07
CA LEU A 13 6.90 1.93 -1.48
C LEU A 13 7.05 0.44 -1.73
N VAL A 14 6.22 -0.08 -2.63
CA VAL A 14 6.34 -1.42 -3.20
C VAL A 14 6.20 -1.32 -4.72
N GLU A 15 7.03 -2.09 -5.42
CA GLU A 15 6.97 -2.23 -6.87
C GLU A 15 6.69 -3.69 -7.22
N PHE A 16 5.69 -3.91 -8.06
CA PHE A 16 5.32 -5.23 -8.58
C PHE A 16 5.72 -5.31 -10.05
N GLU A 17 6.58 -6.24 -10.39
CA GLU A 17 6.77 -6.63 -11.79
C GLU A 17 5.68 -7.62 -12.19
N THR A 18 4.92 -7.29 -13.24
CA THR A 18 3.87 -8.17 -13.75
C THR A 18 4.18 -8.64 -15.17
N VAL A 19 3.80 -9.87 -15.47
CA VAL A 19 4.08 -10.51 -16.77
C VAL A 19 3.33 -9.83 -17.92
N HIS A 20 2.14 -9.28 -17.64
CA HIS A 20 1.22 -8.80 -18.68
C HIS A 20 0.86 -7.33 -18.59
N ALA A 21 1.23 -6.63 -17.52
CA ALA A 21 0.84 -5.25 -17.30
C ALA A 21 2.01 -4.32 -16.96
N GLY A 22 3.25 -4.82 -17.06
CA GLY A 22 4.45 -4.06 -16.73
C GLY A 22 4.62 -3.82 -15.23
N PRO A 23 5.50 -2.89 -14.84
CA PRO A 23 5.72 -2.57 -13.43
C PRO A 23 4.57 -1.72 -12.87
N TYR A 24 4.11 -2.06 -11.66
CA TYR A 24 3.19 -1.25 -10.86
C TYR A 24 3.87 -0.79 -9.58
N THR A 25 3.87 0.51 -9.36
CA THR A 25 4.45 1.13 -8.16
C THR A 25 3.33 1.65 -7.26
N PHE A 26 3.33 1.24 -5.99
CA PHE A 26 2.43 1.76 -4.96
C PHE A 26 3.24 2.49 -3.90
N ILE A 27 2.90 3.74 -3.63
CA ILE A 27 3.54 4.58 -2.62
C ILE A 27 2.50 5.11 -1.63
N GLY A 28 2.84 5.16 -0.35
CA GLY A 28 1.96 5.68 0.69
C GLY A 28 2.67 5.83 2.02
N ARG A 29 1.96 6.33 3.05
CA ARG A 29 2.51 6.38 4.41
C ARG A 29 2.45 5.00 5.03
N GLY A 30 3.58 4.53 5.56
CA GLY A 30 3.71 3.20 6.15
C GLY A 30 3.53 3.14 7.67
N ALA A 31 3.43 4.30 8.32
CA ALA A 31 3.38 4.39 9.77
C ALA A 31 2.56 5.61 10.22
N GLY A 32 1.91 5.46 11.38
CA GLY A 32 1.06 6.47 12.01
C GLY A 32 -0.24 5.85 12.50
N GLY A 33 -0.80 6.41 13.58
CA GLY A 33 -2.04 5.93 14.18
C GLY A 33 -3.21 5.89 13.17
N PRO A 34 -3.48 6.99 12.44
CA PRO A 34 -4.52 7.01 11.41
C PRO A 34 -4.28 6.02 10.26
N GLU A 35 -3.04 5.86 9.81
CA GLU A 35 -2.67 4.94 8.74
C GLU A 35 -2.90 3.48 9.16
N ALA A 36 -2.50 3.12 10.38
CA ALA A 36 -2.76 1.79 10.92
C ALA A 36 -4.26 1.54 11.13
N ALA A 37 -4.99 2.53 11.64
CA ALA A 37 -6.44 2.43 11.82
C ALA A 37 -7.18 2.26 10.48
N ALA A 38 -6.73 2.95 9.42
CA ALA A 38 -7.29 2.80 8.08
C ALA A 38 -7.07 1.39 7.52
N GLY A 39 -5.89 0.79 7.73
CA GLY A 39 -5.62 -0.60 7.38
C GLY A 39 -6.58 -1.57 8.08
N ILE A 40 -6.72 -1.44 9.41
CA ILE A 40 -7.65 -2.25 10.21
C ILE A 40 -9.10 -2.08 9.72
N LEU A 41 -9.54 -0.85 9.48
CA LEU A 41 -10.90 -0.57 9.02
C LEU A 41 -11.17 -1.16 7.64
N SER A 42 -10.20 -1.09 6.72
CA SER A 42 -10.27 -1.71 5.39
C SER A 42 -10.48 -3.22 5.51
N ASP A 43 -9.73 -3.90 6.38
CA ASP A 43 -9.89 -5.33 6.62
C ASP A 43 -11.28 -5.68 7.18
N ILE A 44 -11.77 -4.91 8.14
CA ILE A 44 -13.14 -5.09 8.70
C ILE A 44 -14.20 -4.94 7.61
N ILE A 45 -14.08 -3.93 6.75
CA ILE A 45 -15.01 -3.69 5.64
C ILE A 45 -14.97 -4.87 4.67
N ASN A 46 -13.77 -5.30 4.23
CA ASN A 46 -13.62 -6.42 3.31
C ASN A 46 -14.26 -7.69 3.86
N ILE A 47 -13.99 -8.04 5.12
CA ILE A 47 -14.60 -9.21 5.78
C ILE A 47 -16.13 -9.07 5.86
N SER A 48 -16.62 -7.86 6.15
CA SER A 48 -18.06 -7.61 6.28
C SER A 48 -18.81 -7.67 4.95
N LEU A 49 -18.15 -7.26 3.86
CA LEU A 49 -18.74 -7.27 2.51
C LEU A 49 -18.69 -8.65 1.84
N LEU A 50 -17.77 -9.53 2.23
CA LEU A 50 -17.66 -10.90 1.71
C LEU A 50 -18.73 -11.88 2.27
N LYS A 51 -19.68 -11.40 3.08
CA LYS A 51 -20.69 -12.24 3.76
C LYS A 51 -22.02 -12.44 3.00
N PHE A 52 -22.06 -12.30 1.68
CA PHE A 52 -23.26 -12.62 0.88
C PHE A 52 -22.93 -13.50 -0.33
#